data_AF-A0A2W7RYE6-F1
#
_entry.id   AF-A0A2W7RYE6-F1
#
_cell.length_a   1.000
_cell.length_b   1.000
_cell.length_c   1.000
_cell.angle_alpha   90.00
_cell.angle_beta   90.00
_cell.angle_gamma   90.00
#
_symmetry.space_group_name_H-M   'P 1'
#
loop_
_entity.id
_entity.type
_entity.pdbx_description
1 polymer ?
#
loop_
_entity_poly.entity_id
_entity_poly.type
_entity_poly.pdbx_seq_one_letter_code
_entity_poly.pdbx_strand_id
1 'polypeptide(L)'
;MIKLYLTFLFAFSFFAGNANPEKSPFPDVFDQVKVVTVYPNPATSFVNFEFESNQNYKNYTLYIFSFIGKKMNEYAVDGNKITVPLDEYYRGMYVYQLRNQNGMIVQSGRFQVVK
;
A
#
# COMPACT_ATOMS: atom_id res chain seq x y z
N MET A 1 35.91 -6.27 48.39
CA MET A 1 35.96 -6.18 46.91
C MET A 1 34.55 -6.17 46.32
N ILE A 2 33.77 -5.09 46.51
CA ILE A 2 32.43 -4.97 45.90
C ILE A 2 31.98 -3.52 45.66
N LYS A 3 32.81 -2.52 45.99
CA LYS A 3 32.51 -1.09 45.81
C LYS A 3 33.26 -0.47 44.62
N LEU A 4 33.25 -1.13 43.45
CA LEU A 4 33.87 -0.57 42.24
C LEU A 4 33.04 -0.70 40.96
N TYR A 5 31.84 -1.30 41.01
CA TYR A 5 30.95 -1.44 39.85
C TYR A 5 29.70 -0.54 39.89
N LEU A 6 29.61 0.39 40.86
CA LEU A 6 28.43 1.25 41.02
C LEU A 6 28.61 2.67 40.48
N THR A 7 29.56 2.88 39.57
CA THR A 7 29.78 4.16 38.88
C THR A 7 29.51 4.09 37.37
N PHE A 8 29.08 2.94 36.85
CA PHE A 8 28.70 2.79 35.44
C PHE A 8 27.18 2.90 35.19
N LEU A 9 26.41 3.28 36.20
CA LEU A 9 24.94 3.27 36.17
C LEU A 9 24.36 4.63 36.56
N PHE A 10 24.84 5.75 36.02
CA PHE A 10 24.08 7.01 36.04
C PHE A 10 24.65 8.06 35.08
N ALA A 11 24.68 7.75 33.78
CA ALA A 11 24.91 8.76 32.74
C ALA A 11 24.18 8.38 31.46
N PHE A 12 22.88 8.12 31.55
CA PHE A 12 22.00 8.26 30.40
C PHE A 12 21.19 9.53 30.64
N SER A 13 21.80 10.64 30.23
CA SER A 13 21.18 11.95 30.23
C SER A 13 19.83 11.87 29.53
N PHE A 14 18.79 12.27 30.26
CA PHE A 14 17.49 12.59 29.71
C PHE A 14 17.65 13.76 28.73
N PHE A 15 17.81 13.47 27.44
CA PHE A 15 17.42 14.40 26.38
C PHE A 15 15.93 14.17 26.12
N ALA A 16 15.09 14.80 26.95
CA ALA A 16 13.69 15.00 26.61
C ALA A 16 13.62 16.11 25.56
N GLY A 17 13.88 15.75 24.30
CA GLY A 17 13.58 16.63 23.18
C GLY A 17 12.06 16.79 23.10
N ASN A 18 11.56 18.00 23.32
CA ASN A 18 10.22 18.37 22.89
C ASN A 18 10.20 18.31 21.36
N ALA A 19 9.89 17.14 20.80
CA ALA A 19 9.52 17.01 19.41
C ALA A 19 8.16 17.69 19.25
N ASN A 20 8.18 19.01 19.01
CA ASN A 20 7.08 19.67 18.37
C ASN A 20 6.95 18.97 17.00
N PRO A 21 5.83 18.35 16.63
CA PRO A 21 5.70 17.73 15.32
C PRO A 21 5.84 18.84 14.28
N GLU A 22 7.04 18.95 13.71
CA GLU A 22 7.30 19.82 12.58
C GLU A 22 6.37 19.33 11.48
N LYS A 23 5.37 20.15 11.16
CA LYS A 23 4.45 19.88 10.06
C LYS A 23 5.32 19.56 8.85
N SER A 24 5.17 18.34 8.32
CA SER A 24 5.94 17.85 7.18
C SER A 24 6.04 18.94 6.10
N PRO A 25 7.27 19.27 5.63
CA PRO A 25 7.46 20.24 4.55
C PRO A 25 6.88 19.72 3.23
N PHE A 26 6.54 18.43 3.17
CA PHE A 26 5.77 17.85 2.10
C PHE A 26 4.29 18.13 2.35
N PRO A 27 3.59 18.81 1.42
CA PRO A 27 2.14 18.91 1.50
C PRO A 27 1.58 17.50 1.67
N ASP A 28 0.54 17.35 2.49
CA ASP A 28 -0.28 16.16 2.54
C ASP A 28 -0.94 15.99 1.16
N VAL A 29 -0.21 15.40 0.20
CA VAL A 29 -0.67 15.12 -1.17
C VAL A 29 -1.63 13.93 -1.09
N PHE A 30 -2.76 14.11 -0.41
CA PHE A 30 -3.88 13.17 -0.47
C PHE A 30 -4.75 13.39 -1.72
N ASP A 31 -4.42 14.36 -2.56
CA ASP A 31 -4.92 14.48 -3.93
C ASP A 31 -3.92 13.90 -4.94
N GLN A 32 -3.41 12.70 -4.67
CA GLN A 32 -2.95 11.85 -5.78
C GLN A 32 -4.19 11.61 -6.64
N VAL A 33 -4.21 12.14 -7.86
CA VAL A 33 -5.31 11.91 -8.82
C VAL A 33 -5.55 10.41 -8.88
N LYS A 34 -6.69 9.98 -8.34
CA LYS A 34 -7.04 8.57 -8.26
C LYS A 34 -7.40 8.11 -9.66
N VAL A 35 -6.52 7.33 -10.26
CA VAL A 35 -6.62 6.76 -11.61
C VAL A 35 -7.20 5.35 -11.64
N VAL A 36 -7.31 4.70 -10.47
CA VAL A 36 -7.95 3.38 -10.31
C VAL A 36 -9.06 3.42 -9.27
N THR A 37 -10.26 3.04 -9.68
CA THR A 37 -11.42 2.83 -8.82
C THR A 37 -11.62 1.33 -8.57
N VAL A 38 -11.84 0.94 -7.32
CA VAL A 38 -11.88 -0.47 -6.90
C VAL A 38 -13.21 -0.78 -6.20
N TYR A 39 -13.94 -1.77 -6.71
CA TYR A 39 -15.28 -2.12 -6.19
C TYR A 39 -15.69 -3.56 -6.52
N PRO A 40 -16.58 -4.18 -5.73
CA PRO A 40 -17.01 -3.73 -4.41
C PRO A 40 -15.86 -3.81 -3.39
N ASN A 41 -15.92 -3.01 -2.33
CA ASN A 41 -15.03 -3.13 -1.19
C ASN A 41 -15.85 -2.86 0.08
N PRO A 42 -16.12 -3.88 0.93
CA PRO A 42 -15.58 -5.24 0.88
C PRO A 42 -16.07 -6.10 -0.30
N ALA A 43 -15.20 -7.00 -0.79
CA ALA A 43 -15.43 -7.90 -1.91
C ALA A 43 -15.72 -9.34 -1.45
N THR A 44 -16.61 -10.05 -2.16
CA THR A 44 -17.05 -11.42 -1.80
C THR A 44 -16.61 -12.46 -2.82
N SER A 45 -16.97 -12.28 -4.09
CA SER A 45 -16.68 -13.24 -5.18
C SER A 45 -15.74 -12.68 -6.26
N PHE A 46 -15.79 -11.37 -6.49
CA PHE A 46 -14.92 -10.68 -7.43
C PHE A 46 -14.61 -9.27 -6.94
N VAL A 47 -13.57 -8.67 -7.50
CA VAL A 47 -13.29 -7.23 -7.39
C VAL A 47 -12.95 -6.67 -8.77
N ASN A 48 -13.50 -5.51 -9.09
CA ASN A 48 -13.21 -4.76 -10.30
C ASN A 48 -12.17 -3.68 -10.01
N PHE A 49 -11.25 -3.52 -10.94
CA PHE A 49 -10.33 -2.40 -11.04
C PHE A 49 -10.69 -1.63 -12.31
N GLU A 50 -11.25 -0.45 -12.15
CA GLU A 50 -11.65 0.43 -13.24
C GLU A 50 -10.65 1.58 -13.37
N PHE A 51 -10.16 1.79 -14.58
CA PHE A 51 -9.11 2.73 -14.92
C PHE A 51 -9.69 3.95 -15.64
N GLU A 52 -9.19 5.14 -15.34
CA GLU A 52 -9.69 6.40 -15.92
C GLU A 52 -9.53 6.44 -17.44
N SER A 53 -10.63 6.61 -18.19
CA SER A 53 -10.61 6.48 -19.66
C SER A 53 -9.84 7.59 -20.39
N ASN A 54 -9.47 8.66 -19.69
CA ASN A 54 -8.71 9.78 -20.23
C ASN A 54 -7.18 9.52 -20.29
N GLN A 55 -6.71 8.38 -19.77
CA GLN A 55 -5.29 8.00 -19.77
C GLN A 55 -5.04 6.75 -20.62
N ASN A 56 -3.84 6.69 -21.21
CA ASN A 56 -3.39 5.52 -21.94
C ASN A 56 -2.58 4.60 -21.01
N TYR A 57 -3.18 3.47 -20.63
CA TYR A 57 -2.55 2.45 -19.78
C TYR A 57 -1.85 1.35 -20.57
N LYS A 58 -1.54 1.56 -21.85
CA LYS A 58 -0.75 0.60 -22.62
C LYS A 58 0.56 0.29 -21.90
N ASN A 59 0.87 -1.00 -21.75
CA ASN A 59 2.04 -1.53 -21.03
C ASN A 59 2.03 -1.29 -19.51
N TYR A 60 0.88 -0.96 -18.92
CA TYR A 60 0.74 -0.96 -17.47
C TYR A 60 0.39 -2.37 -16.99
N THR A 61 0.77 -2.64 -15.75
CA THR A 61 0.49 -3.92 -15.10
C THR A 61 -0.14 -3.67 -13.73
N LEU A 62 -1.28 -4.30 -13.50
CA LEU A 62 -1.92 -4.38 -12.20
C LEU A 62 -1.32 -5.56 -11.43
N TYR A 63 -0.73 -5.30 -10.28
CA TYR A 63 -0.25 -6.29 -9.34
C TYR A 63 -1.16 -6.35 -8.12
N ILE A 64 -1.44 -7.55 -7.64
CA ILE A 64 -2.20 -7.77 -6.40
C ILE A 64 -1.36 -8.60 -5.44
N PHE A 65 -1.27 -8.13 -4.20
CA PHE A 65 -0.54 -8.77 -3.12
C PHE A 65 -1.48 -9.03 -1.94
N SER A 66 -1.25 -10.16 -1.26
CA SER A 66 -1.77 -10.36 0.09
C SER A 66 -1.15 -9.33 1.06
N PHE A 67 -1.77 -9.15 2.23
CA PHE A 67 -1.26 -8.24 3.25
C PHE A 67 0.19 -8.52 3.68
N ILE A 68 0.62 -9.78 3.67
CA ILE A 68 2.00 -10.19 4.01
C ILE A 68 3.00 -10.01 2.85
N GLY A 69 2.56 -9.48 1.70
CA GLY A 69 3.41 -9.20 0.54
C GLY A 69 3.52 -10.35 -0.47
N LYS A 70 2.86 -11.50 -0.27
CA LYS A 70 2.79 -12.55 -1.31
C LYS A 70 2.04 -12.02 -2.54
N LYS A 71 2.66 -12.06 -3.72
CA LYS A 71 2.00 -11.77 -5.01
C LYS A 71 0.90 -12.82 -5.27
N MET A 72 -0.32 -12.36 -5.47
CA MET A 72 -1.48 -13.21 -5.78
C MET A 72 -1.64 -13.32 -7.29
N ASN A 73 -1.82 -12.18 -7.96
CA ASN A 73 -2.06 -12.13 -9.40
C ASN A 73 -1.37 -10.90 -10.01
N GLU A 74 -1.15 -10.97 -11.32
CA GLU A 74 -0.73 -9.85 -12.14
C GLU A 74 -1.51 -9.85 -13.46
N TYR A 75 -1.88 -8.67 -13.94
CA TYR A 75 -2.67 -8.48 -15.14
C TYR A 75 -2.09 -7.33 -15.96
N ALA A 76 -1.88 -7.55 -17.26
CA ALA A 76 -1.64 -6.45 -18.18
C ALA A 76 -2.93 -5.62 -18.32
N VAL A 77 -2.81 -4.29 -18.37
CA VAL A 77 -3.96 -3.41 -18.58
C VAL A 77 -4.23 -3.30 -20.08
N ASP A 78 -5.26 -3.99 -20.56
CA ASP A 78 -5.69 -4.07 -21.96
C ASP A 78 -7.03 -3.36 -22.24
N GLY A 79 -7.68 -2.83 -21.21
CA GLY A 79 -8.93 -2.08 -21.29
C GLY A 79 -9.12 -1.12 -20.12
N ASN A 80 -10.35 -0.63 -19.95
CA ASN A 80 -10.72 0.27 -18.85
C ASN A 80 -11.13 -0.47 -17.57
N LYS A 81 -11.24 -1.80 -17.60
CA LYS A 81 -11.66 -2.59 -16.44
C LYS A 81 -11.01 -3.96 -16.43
N ILE A 82 -10.51 -4.37 -15.27
CA ILE A 82 -10.09 -5.74 -14.98
C ILE A 82 -10.99 -6.28 -13.86
N THR A 83 -11.59 -7.44 -14.10
CA THR A 83 -12.39 -8.17 -13.10
C THR A 83 -11.59 -9.36 -12.58
N VAL A 84 -11.34 -9.38 -11.28
CA VAL A 84 -10.54 -10.41 -10.62
C VAL A 84 -11.45 -11.34 -9.82
N PRO A 85 -11.57 -12.62 -10.17
CA PRO A 85 -12.26 -13.61 -9.36
C PRO A 85 -11.48 -13.89 -8.07
N LEU A 86 -12.18 -14.07 -6.96
CA LEU A 86 -11.61 -14.20 -5.62
C LEU A 86 -11.61 -15.66 -5.11
N ASP A 87 -11.70 -16.64 -5.99
CA ASP A 87 -11.75 -18.07 -5.61
C ASP A 87 -10.52 -18.52 -4.83
N GLU A 88 -9.34 -18.00 -5.18
CA GLU A 88 -8.05 -18.29 -4.53
C GLU A 88 -7.68 -17.29 -3.41
N TYR A 89 -8.60 -16.38 -3.08
CA TYR A 89 -8.39 -15.34 -2.07
C TYR A 89 -9.06 -15.74 -0.75
N TYR A 90 -8.31 -15.64 0.34
CA TYR A 90 -8.84 -15.81 1.69
C TYR A 90 -9.42 -14.50 2.21
N ARG A 91 -10.25 -14.58 3.25
CA ARG A 91 -10.71 -13.39 3.98
C ARG A 91 -9.50 -12.60 4.50
N GLY A 92 -9.47 -11.30 4.21
CA GLY A 92 -8.38 -10.44 4.66
C GLY A 92 -8.20 -9.18 3.82
N MET A 93 -7.15 -8.44 4.15
CA MET A 93 -6.74 -7.25 3.41
C MET A 93 -5.79 -7.61 2.27
N TYR A 94 -5.98 -6.93 1.15
CA TYR A 94 -5.12 -7.04 -0.04
C TYR A 94 -4.68 -5.66 -0.48
N VAL A 95 -3.52 -5.63 -1.13
CA VAL A 95 -2.91 -4.41 -1.68
C VAL A 95 -2.84 -4.58 -3.19
N TYR A 96 -3.24 -3.57 -3.93
CA TYR A 96 -2.99 -3.51 -5.36
C TYR A 96 -1.97 -2.42 -5.68
N GLN A 97 -1.24 -2.61 -6.77
CA GLN A 97 -0.34 -1.63 -7.34
C GLN A 97 -0.55 -1.58 -8.85
N LEU A 98 -0.82 -0.40 -9.37
CA LEU A 98 -0.74 -0.14 -10.79
C LEU A 98 0.68 0.35 -11.10
N ARG A 99 1.40 -0.40 -11.93
CA ARG A 99 2.76 -0.05 -12.35
C ARG A 99 2.81 0.28 -13.83
N ASN A 100 3.63 1.24 -14.22
CA ASN A 100 3.89 1.56 -15.62
C ASN A 100 4.95 0.62 -16.23
N GLN A 101 5.24 0.83 -17.51
CA GLN A 101 6.23 0.06 -18.27
C GLN A 101 7.66 0.07 -17.71
N ASN A 102 8.01 1.08 -16.91
CA ASN A 102 9.32 1.17 -16.25
C ASN A 102 9.32 0.48 -14.88
N GLY A 103 8.21 -0.15 -14.48
CA GLY A 103 8.03 -0.78 -13.18
C GLY A 103 7.74 0.19 -12.03
N MET A 104 7.57 1.49 -12.32
CA MET A 104 7.26 2.48 -11.29
C MET A 104 5.80 2.35 -10.85
N ILE A 105 5.55 2.43 -9.54
CA ILE A 105 4.20 2.43 -8.98
C ILE A 105 3.56 3.80 -9.26
N VAL A 106 2.52 3.80 -10.08
CA VAL A 106 1.74 5.00 -10.42
C VAL A 106 0.59 5.19 -9.46
N GLN A 107 -0.03 4.09 -9.03
CA GLN A 107 -1.02 4.11 -7.95
C GLN A 107 -0.91 2.84 -7.12
N SER A 108 -1.26 2.94 -5.85
CA SER A 108 -1.50 1.78 -4.98
C SER A 108 -2.73 2.01 -4.13
N GLY A 109 -3.32 0.92 -3.66
CA GLY A 109 -4.44 0.99 -2.74
C GLY A 109 -4.74 -0.36 -2.11
N ARG A 110 -5.83 -0.42 -1.35
CA ARG A 110 -6.21 -1.60 -0.55
C ARG A 110 -7.67 -1.96 -0.80
N PHE A 111 -7.98 -3.24 -0.71
CA PHE A 111 -9.35 -3.74 -0.68
C PHE A 111 -9.45 -4.92 0.31
N GLN A 112 -10.66 -5.15 0.82
CA GLN A 112 -10.95 -6.21 1.77
C GLN A 112 -11.73 -7.33 1.09
N VAL A 113 -11.36 -8.58 1.36
CA VAL A 113 -12.12 -9.77 0.96
C VAL A 113 -12.85 -10.32 2.20
N VAL A 114 -14.15 -10.59 2.07
CA VAL A 114 -15.04 -11.03 3.17
C VAL A 114 -15.85 -12.30 2.87
N LYS A 115 -15.39 -13.12 1.92
CA LYS A 115 -15.91 -14.47 1.68
C LYS A 115 -16.01 -15.30 2.97
#